data_AF-A0A6L7JIN5-F1
#
_entry.id   AF-A0A6L7JIN5-F1
#
_cell.length_a   1.000
_cell.length_b   1.000
_cell.length_c   1.000
_cell.angle_alpha   90.00
_cell.angle_beta   90.00
_cell.angle_gamma   90.00
#
_symmetry.space_group_name_H-M   'P 1'
#
loop_
_entity.id
_entity.type
_entity.pdbx_description
1 polymer ?
#
loop_
_entity_poly.entity_id
_entity_poly.type
_entity_poly.pdbx_seq_one_letter_code
_entity_poly.pdbx_strand_id
1 'polypeptide(L)'
;MAHSRHGGMEAFMEPDTGPAHAILDPLIEGLIRTLPVCQFSTRRFIAVFIADPERAEAYKAALKTLGDDPDLGLMALHGQVISVALRNDRRLKFAGFVREDDPEHVDPFCHSSWWRKEE
;
A
#
# COMPACT_ATOMS: atom_id res chain seq x y z
N MET A 1 36.55 8.89 33.78
CA MET A 1 36.19 8.92 32.35
C MET A 1 36.04 7.49 31.87
N ALA A 2 34.83 7.10 31.48
CA ALA A 2 34.56 6.08 30.47
C ALA A 2 33.07 6.15 30.18
N HIS A 3 32.72 6.78 29.06
CA HIS A 3 31.34 6.90 28.59
C HIS A 3 30.80 5.52 28.22
N SER A 4 29.74 5.09 28.90
CA SER A 4 28.87 4.04 28.36
C SER A 4 28.07 4.63 27.21
N ARG A 5 28.31 4.15 25.99
CA ARG A 5 27.39 4.29 24.85
C ARG A 5 26.87 2.91 24.51
N HIS A 6 25.85 2.45 25.23
CA HIS A 6 24.94 1.44 24.73
C HIS A 6 23.79 2.21 24.05
N GLY A 7 24.00 2.60 22.79
CA GLY A 7 22.90 2.99 21.92
C GLY A 7 22.21 1.70 21.50
N GLY A 8 21.04 1.42 22.08
CA GLY A 8 20.20 0.35 21.60
C GLY A 8 19.83 0.63 20.15
N MET A 9 20.29 -0.22 19.23
CA MET A 9 19.56 -0.44 18.00
C MET A 9 18.25 -1.10 18.43
N GLU A 10 17.20 -0.30 18.62
CA GLU A 10 15.84 -0.83 18.52
C GLU A 10 15.80 -1.57 17.18
N ALA A 11 15.63 -2.89 17.24
CA ALA A 11 15.51 -3.70 16.06
C ALA A 11 14.36 -3.10 15.25
N PHE A 12 14.67 -2.62 14.03
CA PHE A 12 13.69 -2.15 13.07
C PHE A 12 12.84 -3.37 12.66
N MET A 13 11.86 -3.71 13.49
CA MET A 13 10.97 -4.84 13.25
C MET A 13 9.95 -4.33 12.23
N GLU A 14 10.08 -4.78 10.99
CA GLU A 14 9.06 -4.53 9.97
C GLU A 14 7.70 -4.99 10.51
N PRO A 15 6.63 -4.21 10.33
CA PRO A 15 5.32 -4.58 10.82
C PRO A 15 4.87 -5.89 10.16
N ASP A 16 4.23 -6.78 10.93
CA ASP A 16 3.57 -7.95 10.37
C ASP A 16 2.39 -7.50 9.50
N THR A 17 2.56 -7.60 8.19
CA THR A 17 1.56 -7.20 7.19
C THR A 17 0.50 -8.28 6.94
N GLY A 18 0.67 -9.49 7.47
CA GLY A 18 -0.24 -10.62 7.25
C GLY A 18 -1.71 -10.32 7.58
N PRO A 19 -2.02 -9.76 8.77
CA PRO A 19 -3.38 -9.36 9.12
C PRO A 19 -3.97 -8.29 8.19
N ALA A 20 -3.16 -7.31 7.76
CA ALA A 20 -3.62 -6.26 6.84
C ALA A 20 -3.96 -6.84 5.45
N HIS A 21 -3.15 -7.78 4.95
CA HIS A 21 -3.43 -8.53 3.73
C HIS A 21 -4.73 -9.33 3.83
N ALA A 22 -4.94 -10.05 4.94
CA ALA A 22 -6.15 -10.83 5.15
C ALA A 22 -7.43 -9.97 5.08
N ILE A 23 -7.35 -8.70 5.48
CA ILE A 23 -8.46 -7.74 5.41
C ILE A 23 -8.64 -7.20 3.99
N LEU A 24 -7.55 -6.77 3.33
CA LEU A 24 -7.64 -5.98 2.08
C LEU A 24 -7.62 -6.81 0.81
N ASP A 25 -6.89 -7.93 0.77
CA ASP A 25 -6.68 -8.70 -0.47
C ASP A 25 -8.01 -9.10 -1.15
N PRO A 26 -9.06 -9.59 -0.44
CA PRO A 26 -10.33 -9.95 -1.08
C PRO A 26 -11.04 -8.74 -1.72
N LEU A 27 -10.97 -7.58 -1.07
CA LEU A 27 -11.61 -6.35 -1.54
C LEU A 27 -10.84 -5.74 -2.72
N ILE A 28 -9.51 -5.79 -2.67
CA ILE A 28 -8.63 -5.37 -3.75
C ILE A 28 -8.88 -6.25 -4.97
N GLU A 29 -8.90 -7.58 -4.80
CA GLU A 29 -9.19 -8.51 -5.90
C GLU A 29 -10.59 -8.25 -6.48
N GLY A 30 -11.59 -8.05 -5.61
CA GLY A 30 -12.95 -7.69 -6.01
C GLY A 30 -12.98 -6.45 -6.90
N LEU A 31 -12.31 -5.37 -6.48
CA LEU A 31 -12.23 -4.14 -7.28
C LEU A 31 -11.52 -4.39 -8.61
N ILE A 32 -10.35 -5.05 -8.61
CA ILE A 32 -9.58 -5.34 -9.83
C ILE A 32 -10.43 -6.12 -10.84
N ARG A 33 -11.22 -7.10 -10.41
CA ARG A 33 -12.11 -7.87 -11.29
C ARG A 33 -13.07 -6.96 -12.06
N THR A 34 -13.59 -5.92 -11.42
CA THR A 34 -14.57 -4.99 -12.02
C THR A 34 -13.94 -3.88 -12.87
N LEU A 35 -12.63 -3.62 -12.75
CA LEU A 35 -11.97 -2.58 -13.54
C LEU A 35 -12.06 -2.89 -15.05
N PRO A 36 -12.26 -1.89 -15.92
CA PRO A 36 -12.08 -2.07 -17.36
C PRO A 36 -10.59 -2.27 -17.71
N VAL A 37 -10.30 -2.55 -18.99
CA VAL A 37 -8.94 -2.42 -19.53
C VAL A 37 -8.52 -0.96 -19.36
N CYS A 38 -7.50 -0.71 -18.54
CA CYS A 38 -7.08 0.64 -18.19
C CYS A 38 -5.67 0.69 -17.61
N GLN A 39 -5.08 1.88 -17.58
CA GLN A 39 -3.88 2.20 -16.81
C GLN A 39 -4.24 3.06 -15.61
N PHE A 40 -3.64 2.79 -14.45
CA PHE A 40 -3.84 3.56 -13.22
C PHE A 40 -2.59 3.55 -12.34
N SER A 41 -2.46 4.56 -11.48
CA SER A 41 -1.39 4.64 -10.48
C SER A 41 -1.82 3.96 -9.18
N THR A 42 -0.86 3.53 -8.34
CA THR A 42 -1.15 3.05 -6.96
C THR A 42 -1.96 4.10 -6.20
N ARG A 43 -1.57 5.39 -6.29
CA ARG A 43 -2.28 6.50 -5.66
C ARG A 43 -3.74 6.57 -6.10
N ARG A 44 -4.00 6.53 -7.42
CA ARG A 44 -5.36 6.59 -7.97
C ARG A 44 -6.18 5.39 -7.56
N PHE A 45 -5.57 4.20 -7.53
CA PHE A 45 -6.22 2.99 -7.03
C PHE A 45 -6.67 3.17 -5.59
N ILE A 46 -5.80 3.63 -4.69
CA ILE A 46 -6.12 3.89 -3.28
C ILE A 46 -7.26 4.89 -3.16
N ALA A 47 -7.21 6.01 -3.90
CA ALA A 47 -8.24 7.03 -3.88
C ALA A 47 -9.63 6.49 -4.28
N VAL A 48 -9.69 5.63 -5.30
CA VAL A 48 -10.94 4.96 -5.73
C VAL A 48 -11.36 3.89 -4.72
N PHE A 49 -10.40 3.17 -4.16
CA PHE A 49 -10.65 2.11 -3.18
C PHE A 49 -11.36 2.69 -1.95
N ILE A 50 -10.83 3.77 -1.36
CA ILE A 50 -11.37 4.41 -0.15
C ILE A 50 -12.58 5.33 -0.39
N ALA A 51 -12.95 5.59 -1.64
CA ALA A 51 -14.16 6.35 -1.95
C ALA A 51 -15.45 5.58 -1.62
N ASP A 52 -15.34 4.26 -1.46
CA ASP A 52 -16.42 3.38 -1.02
C ASP A 52 -16.38 3.20 0.50
N PRO A 53 -17.50 3.41 1.22
CA PRO A 53 -17.51 3.36 2.68
C PRO A 53 -17.06 2.02 3.28
N GLU A 54 -17.42 0.88 2.68
CA GLU A 54 -17.06 -0.43 3.20
C GLU A 54 -15.54 -0.64 3.09
N ARG A 55 -14.99 -0.30 1.93
CA ARG A 55 -13.54 -0.37 1.69
C ARG A 55 -12.76 0.65 2.51
N ALA A 56 -13.32 1.82 2.78
CA ALA A 56 -12.71 2.81 3.67
C ALA A 56 -12.61 2.31 5.12
N GLU A 57 -13.64 1.62 5.63
CA GLU A 57 -13.59 1.01 6.95
C GLU A 57 -12.62 -0.16 7.01
N ALA A 58 -12.56 -0.99 5.97
CA ALA A 58 -11.56 -2.06 5.86
C ALA A 58 -10.13 -1.51 5.80
N TYR A 59 -9.91 -0.42 5.06
CA TYR A 59 -8.63 0.29 5.02
C TYR A 59 -8.19 0.78 6.41
N LYS A 60 -9.11 1.39 7.18
CA LYS A 60 -8.83 1.80 8.56
C LYS A 60 -8.56 0.60 9.47
N ALA A 61 -9.30 -0.49 9.30
CA ALA A 61 -9.10 -1.71 10.08
C ALA A 61 -7.73 -2.35 9.80
N ALA A 62 -7.32 -2.41 8.53
CA ALA A 62 -6.01 -2.90 8.13
C ALA A 62 -4.88 -1.99 8.65
N LEU A 63 -5.05 -0.67 8.60
CA LEU A 63 -4.06 0.26 9.14
C LEU A 63 -3.82 0.02 10.65
N LYS A 64 -4.89 -0.25 11.42
CA LYS A 64 -4.78 -0.55 12.86
C LYS A 64 -4.00 -1.83 13.16
N THR A 65 -3.86 -2.75 12.22
CA THR A 65 -3.07 -3.97 12.45
C THR A 65 -1.57 -3.74 12.25
N LEU A 66 -1.16 -2.60 11.69
CA LEU A 66 0.23 -2.30 11.34
C LEU A 66 0.98 -1.54 12.45
N GLY A 67 0.42 -1.52 13.66
CA GLY A 67 1.02 -0.89 14.84
C GLY A 67 0.43 0.48 15.17
N ASP A 68 1.02 1.12 16.17
CA ASP A 68 0.51 2.37 16.75
C ASP A 68 1.05 3.63 16.05
N ASP A 69 2.13 3.52 15.27
CA ASP A 69 2.68 4.63 14.49
C ASP A 69 1.89 4.80 13.18
N PRO A 70 1.13 5.89 13.02
CA PRO A 70 0.28 6.08 11.85
C PRO A 70 1.07 6.21 10.55
N ASP A 71 2.23 6.88 10.59
CA ASP A 71 3.02 7.17 9.39
C ASP A 71 3.71 5.91 8.90
N LEU A 72 4.33 5.14 9.82
CA LEU A 72 4.91 3.85 9.49
C LEU A 72 3.84 2.85 9.03
N GLY A 73 2.66 2.86 9.66
CA GLY A 73 1.53 2.04 9.25
C GLY A 73 1.07 2.37 7.83
N LEU A 74 0.98 3.66 7.48
CA LEU A 74 0.60 4.10 6.13
C LEU A 74 1.67 3.73 5.09
N MET A 75 2.96 3.84 5.44
CA MET A 75 4.05 3.40 4.56
C MET A 75 3.97 1.91 4.26
N ALA A 76 3.76 1.07 5.28
CA ALA A 76 3.59 -0.36 5.10
C ALA A 76 2.30 -0.68 4.31
N LEU A 77 1.20 0.00 4.61
CA LEU A 77 -0.08 -0.23 3.95
C LEU A 77 -0.01 0.07 2.44
N HIS A 78 0.57 1.22 2.06
CA HIS A 78 0.64 1.62 0.66
C HIS A 78 1.75 0.89 -0.10
N GLY A 79 2.95 0.83 0.48
CA GLY A 79 4.15 0.32 -0.16
C GLY A 79 4.28 -1.21 -0.11
N GLN A 80 3.76 -1.85 0.91
CA GLN A 80 3.84 -3.31 1.08
C GLN A 80 2.47 -3.95 0.86
N VAL A 81 1.43 -3.60 1.60
CA VAL A 81 0.15 -4.32 1.53
C VAL A 81 -0.53 -4.15 0.18
N ILE A 82 -0.89 -2.91 -0.18
CA ILE A 82 -1.62 -2.62 -1.41
C ILE A 82 -0.76 -2.93 -2.63
N SER A 83 0.50 -2.47 -2.64
CA SER A 83 1.38 -2.69 -3.79
C SER A 83 1.70 -4.17 -4.03
N VAL A 84 1.86 -4.99 -2.99
CA VAL A 84 2.04 -6.45 -3.14
C VAL A 84 0.75 -7.12 -3.59
N ALA A 85 -0.42 -6.72 -3.08
CA ALA A 85 -1.71 -7.22 -3.54
C ALA A 85 -1.91 -6.96 -5.05
N LEU A 86 -1.61 -5.74 -5.52
CA LEU A 86 -1.62 -5.39 -6.94
C LEU A 86 -0.60 -6.21 -7.75
N ARG A 87 0.61 -6.43 -7.20
CA ARG A 87 1.66 -7.22 -7.85
C ARG A 87 1.28 -8.69 -8.01
N ASN A 88 0.53 -9.24 -7.06
CA ASN A 88 0.14 -10.66 -7.05
C ASN A 88 -1.09 -10.96 -7.91
N ASP A 89 -1.89 -9.96 -8.29
CA ASP A 89 -3.02 -10.16 -9.20
C ASP A 89 -2.56 -10.32 -10.65
N ARG A 90 -2.81 -11.50 -11.23
CA ARG A 90 -2.39 -11.86 -12.59
C ARG A 90 -3.03 -11.00 -13.70
N ARG A 91 -4.12 -10.30 -13.41
CA ARG A 91 -4.82 -9.41 -14.36
C ARG A 91 -4.11 -8.08 -14.52
N LEU A 92 -3.16 -7.77 -13.64
CA LEU A 92 -2.41 -6.53 -13.67
C LEU A 92 -0.97 -6.75 -14.13
N LYS A 93 -0.46 -5.76 -14.86
CA LYS A 93 0.95 -5.63 -15.24
C LYS A 93 1.53 -4.40 -14.59
N PHE A 94 2.66 -4.57 -13.91
CA PHE A 94 3.47 -3.45 -13.44
C PHE A 94 4.08 -2.72 -14.64
N ALA A 95 3.88 -1.40 -14.71
CA ALA A 95 4.28 -0.56 -15.82
C ALA A 95 5.35 0.49 -15.45
N GLY A 96 6.02 0.31 -14.30
CA GLY A 96 7.09 1.19 -13.83
C GLY A 96 6.65 2.13 -12.70
N PHE A 97 7.61 2.84 -12.13
CA PHE A 97 7.34 3.85 -11.11
C PHE A 97 6.81 5.14 -11.73
N VAL A 98 5.94 5.84 -11.01
CA VAL A 98 5.48 7.17 -11.40
C VAL A 98 6.62 8.15 -11.20
N ARG A 99 6.92 8.98 -12.20
CA ARG A 99 8.02 9.95 -12.16
C ARG A 99 7.71 11.12 -11.24
N GLU A 100 8.73 11.74 -10.65
CA GLU A 100 8.58 12.85 -9.70
C GLU A 100 7.83 14.07 -10.26
N ASP A 101 7.88 14.29 -11.57
CA ASP A 101 7.21 15.39 -12.27
C ASP A 101 5.73 15.13 -12.59
N ASP A 102 5.22 13.93 -12.27
CA ASP A 102 3.84 13.53 -12.53
C ASP A 102 2.93 13.79 -11.32
N PRO A 103 1.74 14.39 -11.47
CA PRO A 103 0.79 14.59 -10.36
C PRO A 103 0.41 13.30 -9.62
N GLU A 104 0.47 12.15 -10.29
CA GLU A 104 0.17 10.83 -9.70
C GLU A 104 1.29 10.29 -8.82
N HIS A 105 2.44 10.98 -8.77
CA HIS A 105 3.59 10.64 -7.93
C HIS A 105 3.35 10.91 -6.45
N VAL A 106 2.61 11.99 -6.14
CA VAL A 106 2.57 12.54 -4.77
C VAL A 106 1.69 11.66 -3.87
N ASP A 107 2.29 10.65 -3.28
CA ASP A 107 1.82 9.92 -2.10
C ASP A 107 2.93 10.05 -1.05
N PRO A 108 2.69 10.70 0.10
CA PRO A 108 3.74 10.94 1.09
C PRO A 108 4.22 9.65 1.78
N PHE A 109 3.53 8.53 1.59
CA PHE A 109 3.80 7.27 2.28
C PHE A 109 4.40 6.20 1.35
N CYS A 110 4.37 6.38 0.02
CA CYS A 110 5.00 5.42 -0.90
C CYS A 110 5.38 6.02 -2.25
N HIS A 111 6.35 5.39 -2.92
CA HIS A 111 6.60 5.64 -4.33
C HIS A 111 5.49 5.02 -5.19
N SER A 112 4.60 5.88 -5.68
CA SER A 112 3.50 5.48 -6.55
C SER A 112 4.01 4.75 -7.80
N SER A 113 3.27 3.74 -8.25
CA SER A 113 3.61 2.90 -9.40
C SER A 113 2.48 2.88 -10.42
N TRP A 114 2.83 2.74 -11.70
CA TRP A 114 1.87 2.54 -12.78
C TRP A 114 1.52 1.05 -12.94
N TRP A 115 0.24 0.79 -13.15
CA TRP A 115 -0.33 -0.53 -13.38
C TRP A 115 -1.21 -0.51 -14.62
N ARG A 116 -1.23 -1.61 -15.36
CA ARG A 116 -2.14 -1.81 -16.50
C ARG A 116 -2.96 -3.06 -16.30
N LYS A 117 -4.27 -2.95 -16.48
CA LYS A 117 -5.15 -4.09 -16.72
C LYS A 117 -5.29 -4.26 -18.22
N GLU A 118 -4.89 -5.41 -18.72
CA GLU A 118 -4.95 -5.81 -20.13
C GLU A 118 -6.11 -6.81 -20.33
N GLU A 119 -6.49 -7.11 -21.58
CA GLU A 119 -7.61 -8.01 -21.94
C GLU A 119 -7.47 -9.44 -21.39
#